data_AF-A0A1I3CYX4-F1
#
_entry.id   AF-A0A1I3CYX4-F1
#
_cell.length_a   1.000
_cell.length_b   1.000
_cell.length_c   1.000
_cell.angle_alpha   90.00
_cell.angle_beta   90.00
_cell.angle_gamma   90.00
#
_symmetry.space_group_name_H-M   'P 1'
#
loop_
_entity.id
_entity.type
_entity.pdbx_description
1 polymer ?
#
loop_
_entity_poly.entity_id
_entity_poly.type
_entity_poly.pdbx_seq_one_letter_code
_entity_poly.pdbx_strand_id
1 'polypeptide(L)'
;MSEALAKLSVATAHGERVLRVESGDLSQLHGFVGNTAEGLSGHVLEGQLSPANAHAARALMPSLRPVPMGLRTSMGTGDRLGVATVGHIRAFRAYGRGIEPVFAQQSMREMDRLGRTPQQVMDAATFGCIEAGWTGIFGADADHLKTIAEIDRALEAGFTTFTLDPGEHVVAVADGVTDETLEALPWGDLEDTIGAMLNRYRGLVLDLDQIALVAHDAGIRRAAAKYARAVVHTVAMYRHLVATANYDTEVEISVDETDEATTLIEHVYLATELKRLGVEWVGFAPRYIGDFEKGVEYIGDVTELAGSLAHHARIAEHFGGYKISLHSGSDKFSIYRAAAEATKGVMHLKTSGTSYLVALEVAARFDPALFWEAYDVSREAYRQARSSYQVSAELSRAAPAARGHEERPIDVLNQFDSRQILHVGYAAVLREEQAGRPSGLSIRLSSLLADRGDEYAAALEDHIGRHLSPIVAALR
;
A
#
# COMPACT_ATOMS: atom_id res chain seq x y z
N MET A 1 -35.60 15.06 -18.99
CA MET A 1 -35.28 15.40 -17.59
C MET A 1 -34.18 14.45 -17.17
N SER A 2 -33.03 14.95 -16.72
CA SER A 2 -32.03 14.10 -16.07
C SER A 2 -32.74 13.46 -14.87
N GLU A 3 -32.94 12.15 -14.86
CA GLU A 3 -33.37 11.45 -13.65
C GLU A 3 -32.33 11.76 -12.57
N ALA A 4 -32.80 12.18 -11.40
CA ALA A 4 -31.90 12.37 -10.26
C ALA A 4 -31.31 11.00 -9.91
N LEU A 5 -29.98 10.92 -9.81
CA LEU A 5 -29.32 9.70 -9.33
C LEU A 5 -29.73 9.44 -7.88
N ALA A 6 -29.89 8.17 -7.53
CA ALA A 6 -30.15 7.76 -6.16
C ALA A 6 -29.09 8.32 -5.21
N LYS A 7 -29.48 8.61 -3.98
CA LYS A 7 -28.58 9.04 -2.92
C LYS A 7 -28.15 7.83 -2.11
N LEU A 8 -26.85 7.61 -1.98
CA LEU A 8 -26.26 6.59 -1.12
C LEU A 8 -25.76 7.23 0.18
N SER A 9 -25.95 6.54 1.30
CA SER A 9 -25.38 6.91 2.60
C SER A 9 -25.16 5.67 3.45
N VAL A 10 -24.23 5.74 4.39
CA VAL A 10 -24.11 4.76 5.48
C VAL A 10 -24.80 5.36 6.71
N ALA A 11 -25.70 4.60 7.32
CA ALA A 11 -26.46 5.00 8.50
C ALA A 11 -26.32 3.96 9.61
N THR A 12 -26.75 4.29 10.82
CA THR A 12 -26.82 3.34 11.94
C THR A 12 -28.28 2.94 12.16
N ALA A 13 -28.58 1.65 12.05
CA ALA A 13 -29.88 1.07 12.35
C ALA A 13 -29.72 -0.07 13.36
N HIS A 14 -30.46 -0.01 14.47
CA HIS A 14 -30.38 -1.00 15.56
C HIS A 14 -28.96 -1.26 16.11
N GLY A 15 -28.08 -0.25 16.08
CA GLY A 15 -26.70 -0.36 16.53
C GLY A 15 -25.73 -0.94 15.48
N GLU A 16 -26.21 -1.25 14.28
CA GLU A 16 -25.38 -1.73 13.17
C GLU A 16 -25.29 -0.68 12.05
N ARG A 17 -24.16 -0.67 11.35
CA ARG A 17 -23.99 0.15 10.14
C ARG A 17 -24.73 -0.52 8.97
N VAL A 18 -25.57 0.25 8.30
CA VAL A 18 -26.37 -0.18 7.15
C VAL A 18 -26.18 0.77 5.97
N LEU A 19 -26.25 0.23 4.75
CA LEU A 19 -26.36 1.03 3.55
C LEU A 19 -27.80 1.51 3.43
N ARG A 20 -27.97 2.80 3.16
CA ARG A 20 -29.25 3.43 2.84
C ARG A 20 -29.19 4.03 1.43
N VAL A 21 -30.15 3.63 0.59
CA VAL A 21 -30.29 4.08 -0.79
C VAL A 21 -31.64 4.78 -0.95
N GLU A 22 -31.65 6.05 -1.36
CA GLU A 22 -32.87 6.82 -1.56
C GLU A 22 -33.01 7.19 -3.05
N SER A 23 -34.13 6.85 -3.69
CA SER A 23 -34.37 7.19 -5.10
C SER A 23 -35.83 7.49 -5.40
N GLY A 24 -36.08 8.43 -6.32
CA GLY A 24 -37.39 8.65 -6.90
C GLY A 24 -37.80 7.59 -7.93
N ASP A 25 -36.87 6.73 -8.34
CA ASP A 25 -37.07 5.67 -9.32
C ASP A 25 -36.66 4.31 -8.74
N LEU A 26 -37.64 3.40 -8.62
CA LEU A 26 -37.46 2.05 -8.11
C LEU A 26 -36.44 1.24 -8.93
N SER A 27 -36.26 1.57 -10.22
CA SER A 27 -35.31 0.87 -11.09
C SER A 27 -33.86 1.06 -10.61
N GLN A 28 -33.55 2.19 -9.97
CA GLN A 28 -32.22 2.49 -9.42
C GLN A 28 -31.91 1.73 -8.12
N LEU A 29 -32.92 1.08 -7.52
CA LEU A 29 -32.73 0.16 -6.39
C LEU A 29 -32.44 -1.27 -6.86
N HIS A 30 -32.48 -1.54 -8.16
CA HIS A 30 -32.21 -2.87 -8.71
C HIS A 30 -30.77 -3.33 -8.39
N GLY A 31 -30.64 -4.57 -7.92
CA GLY A 31 -29.36 -5.18 -7.55
C GLY A 31 -28.95 -4.94 -6.09
N PHE A 32 -29.56 -3.98 -5.40
CA PHE A 32 -29.39 -3.86 -3.95
C PHE A 32 -30.22 -4.91 -3.20
N VAL A 33 -29.69 -5.36 -2.06
CA VAL A 33 -30.30 -6.32 -1.15
C VAL A 33 -30.60 -5.63 0.17
N GLY A 34 -31.88 -5.54 0.52
CA GLY A 34 -32.33 -4.88 1.74
C GLY A 34 -33.85 -4.77 1.82
N ASN A 35 -34.33 -4.13 2.88
CA ASN A 35 -35.73 -3.82 3.07
C ASN A 35 -36.06 -2.52 2.33
N THR A 36 -37.04 -2.57 1.43
CA THR A 36 -37.53 -1.40 0.70
C THR A 36 -38.79 -0.86 1.35
N ALA A 37 -38.87 0.46 1.52
CA ALA A 37 -40.03 1.18 2.03
C ALA A 37 -40.30 2.45 1.20
N GLU A 38 -41.51 3.01 1.31
CA GLU A 38 -41.80 4.34 0.81
C GLU A 38 -41.16 5.40 1.71
N GLY A 39 -40.49 6.38 1.10
CA GLY A 39 -39.90 7.53 1.77
C GLY A 39 -40.43 8.85 1.22
N LEU A 40 -40.03 9.96 1.85
CA LEU A 40 -40.51 11.31 1.51
C LEU A 40 -40.24 11.72 0.06
N SER A 41 -39.19 11.17 -0.55
CA SER A 41 -38.73 11.49 -1.90
C SER A 41 -38.84 10.31 -2.89
N GLY A 42 -39.62 9.27 -2.57
CA GLY A 42 -39.79 8.07 -3.39
C GLY A 42 -39.59 6.79 -2.60
N HIS A 43 -38.56 6.03 -2.94
CA HIS A 43 -38.24 4.74 -2.35
C HIS A 43 -36.96 4.82 -1.52
N VAL A 44 -36.95 4.10 -0.40
CA VAL A 44 -35.78 3.93 0.46
C VAL A 44 -35.49 2.46 0.61
N LEU A 45 -34.24 2.05 0.39
CA LEU A 45 -33.74 0.72 0.70
C LEU A 45 -32.72 0.80 1.82
N GLU A 46 -32.90 -0.02 2.86
CA GLU A 46 -31.93 -0.23 3.93
C GLU A 46 -31.43 -1.68 3.92
N GLY A 47 -30.12 -1.86 3.81
CA GLY A 47 -29.49 -3.18 3.67
C GLY A 47 -28.14 -3.25 4.36
N GLN A 48 -27.64 -4.46 4.59
CA GLN A 48 -26.32 -4.66 5.20
C GLN A 48 -25.20 -4.11 4.32
N LEU A 49 -24.07 -3.74 4.93
CA LEU A 49 -22.82 -3.46 4.22
C LEU A 49 -22.24 -4.79 3.67
N SER A 50 -22.80 -5.27 2.58
CA SER A 50 -22.51 -6.59 1.98
C SER A 50 -21.81 -6.45 0.62
N PRO A 51 -21.12 -7.50 0.13
CA PRO A 51 -20.50 -7.49 -1.19
C PRO A 51 -21.49 -7.21 -2.33
N ALA A 52 -22.72 -7.74 -2.23
CA ALA A 52 -23.78 -7.49 -3.20
C ALA A 52 -24.16 -5.99 -3.25
N ASN A 53 -24.31 -5.36 -2.09
CA ASN A 53 -24.64 -3.94 -1.99
C ASN A 53 -23.48 -3.03 -2.40
N ALA A 54 -22.23 -3.42 -2.12
CA ALA A 54 -21.05 -2.70 -2.59
C ALA A 54 -20.93 -2.76 -4.11
N HIS A 55 -21.16 -3.94 -4.71
CA HIS A 55 -21.21 -4.12 -6.15
C HIS A 55 -22.31 -3.26 -6.80
N ALA A 56 -23.53 -3.30 -6.26
CA ALA A 56 -24.64 -2.47 -6.75
C ALA A 56 -24.34 -0.97 -6.63
N ALA A 57 -23.71 -0.53 -5.53
CA ALA A 57 -23.29 0.86 -5.35
C ALA A 57 -22.27 1.30 -6.42
N ARG A 58 -21.23 0.48 -6.67
CA ARG A 58 -20.25 0.74 -7.74
C ARG A 58 -20.89 0.70 -9.13
N ALA A 59 -21.88 -0.17 -9.35
CA ALA A 59 -22.63 -0.23 -10.60
C ALA A 59 -23.40 1.07 -10.85
N LEU A 60 -24.09 1.57 -9.81
CA LEU A 60 -24.92 2.78 -9.86
C LEU A 60 -24.12 4.08 -9.94
N MET A 61 -23.02 4.19 -9.18
CA MET A 61 -22.19 5.40 -9.10
C MET A 61 -20.77 5.13 -9.59
N PRO A 62 -20.43 5.53 -10.83
CA PRO A 62 -19.08 5.34 -11.37
C PRO A 62 -17.95 5.95 -10.53
N SER A 63 -18.22 7.01 -9.76
CA SER A 63 -17.23 7.61 -8.84
C SER A 63 -16.82 6.70 -7.68
N LEU A 64 -17.56 5.61 -7.44
CA LEU A 64 -17.21 4.58 -6.46
C LEU A 64 -16.36 3.45 -7.06
N ARG A 65 -16.08 3.47 -8.37
CA ARG A 65 -15.18 2.51 -9.01
C ARG A 65 -13.75 3.03 -8.92
N PRO A 66 -12.80 2.24 -8.41
CA PRO A 66 -11.39 2.62 -8.50
C PRO A 66 -10.96 2.72 -9.96
N VAL A 67 -9.94 3.52 -10.23
CA VAL A 67 -9.34 3.70 -11.56
C VAL A 67 -7.82 3.60 -11.48
N PRO A 68 -7.13 3.20 -12.57
CA PRO A 68 -5.68 3.32 -12.66
C PRO A 68 -5.22 4.77 -12.43
N MET A 69 -4.16 4.97 -11.64
CA MET A 69 -3.65 6.31 -11.30
C MET A 69 -2.71 6.88 -12.37
N GLY A 70 -2.12 6.03 -13.19
CA GLY A 70 -1.05 6.39 -14.13
C GLY A 70 0.09 7.10 -13.39
N LEU A 71 0.57 8.18 -14.01
CA LEU A 71 1.68 9.00 -13.49
C LEU A 71 1.27 10.11 -12.52
N ARG A 72 0.00 10.16 -12.10
CA ARG A 72 -0.44 11.14 -11.09
C ARG A 72 0.27 10.87 -9.77
N THR A 73 0.75 11.93 -9.12
CA THR A 73 1.22 11.85 -7.73
C THR A 73 0.13 11.20 -6.90
N SER A 74 0.46 10.14 -6.19
CA SER A 74 -0.54 9.34 -5.50
C SER A 74 -0.05 8.86 -4.15
N MET A 75 -0.98 8.65 -3.23
CA MET A 75 -0.68 8.10 -1.91
C MET A 75 -1.69 7.02 -1.56
N GLY A 76 -1.19 5.85 -1.23
CA GLY A 76 -1.96 4.75 -0.69
C GLY A 76 -2.13 4.82 0.81
N THR A 77 -3.37 4.60 1.25
CA THR A 77 -3.77 4.64 2.65
C THR A 77 -4.36 3.31 3.06
N GLY A 78 -3.48 2.32 3.22
CA GLY A 78 -3.87 0.98 3.63
C GLY A 78 -4.61 0.96 4.95
N ASP A 79 -5.61 0.09 5.03
CA ASP A 79 -6.51 0.00 6.16
C ASP A 79 -6.74 -1.45 6.56
N ARG A 80 -6.05 -1.85 7.63
CA ARG A 80 -6.14 -3.19 8.23
C ARG A 80 -7.47 -3.43 8.96
N LEU A 81 -8.21 -2.37 9.31
CA LEU A 81 -9.41 -2.41 10.13
C LEU A 81 -10.71 -2.34 9.28
N GLY A 82 -10.64 -1.73 8.10
CA GLY A 82 -11.78 -1.57 7.18
C GLY A 82 -12.73 -0.42 7.54
N VAL A 83 -12.28 0.52 8.38
CA VAL A 83 -13.06 1.68 8.87
C VAL A 83 -12.28 3.00 8.84
N ALA A 84 -11.07 3.03 8.29
CA ALA A 84 -10.20 4.22 8.29
C ALA A 84 -10.48 5.19 7.13
N THR A 85 -11.11 4.73 6.05
CA THR A 85 -11.29 5.50 4.81
C THR A 85 -11.97 6.87 5.02
N VAL A 86 -12.89 6.99 5.99
CA VAL A 86 -13.53 8.29 6.31
C VAL A 86 -12.48 9.32 6.77
N GLY A 87 -11.57 8.92 7.66
CA GLY A 87 -10.48 9.76 8.12
C GLY A 87 -9.45 10.05 7.03
N HIS A 88 -9.15 9.05 6.19
CA HIS A 88 -8.29 9.26 5.01
C HIS A 88 -8.88 10.33 4.08
N ILE A 89 -10.17 10.24 3.76
CA ILE A 89 -10.86 11.22 2.91
C ILE A 89 -10.82 12.62 3.51
N ARG A 90 -11.00 12.76 4.83
CA ARG A 90 -10.84 14.05 5.52
C ARG A 90 -9.42 14.61 5.31
N ALA A 91 -8.39 13.79 5.48
CA ALA A 91 -7.00 14.17 5.24
C ALA A 91 -6.76 14.65 3.80
N PHE A 92 -7.22 13.91 2.80
CA PHE A 92 -7.05 14.28 1.38
C PHE A 92 -7.77 15.57 1.02
N ARG A 93 -8.97 15.80 1.55
CA ARG A 93 -9.71 17.07 1.34
C ARG A 93 -8.98 18.26 1.96
N ALA A 94 -8.46 18.10 3.18
CA ALA A 94 -7.82 19.18 3.91
C ALA A 94 -6.38 19.47 3.41
N TYR A 95 -5.61 18.44 3.10
CA TYR A 95 -4.16 18.53 2.89
C TYR A 95 -3.66 17.95 1.56
N GLY A 96 -4.48 17.18 0.84
CA GLY A 96 -4.04 16.34 -0.29
C GLY A 96 -4.17 16.96 -1.68
N ARG A 97 -4.25 18.30 -1.82
CA ARG A 97 -4.41 18.94 -3.14
C ARG A 97 -3.26 18.55 -4.08
N GLY A 98 -3.60 17.93 -5.21
CA GLY A 98 -2.63 17.48 -6.22
C GLY A 98 -2.06 16.07 -5.97
N ILE A 99 -2.59 15.35 -4.98
CA ILE A 99 -2.23 13.96 -4.69
C ILE A 99 -3.51 13.12 -4.76
N GLU A 100 -3.49 12.08 -5.59
CA GLU A 100 -4.63 11.19 -5.75
C GLU A 100 -4.61 10.05 -4.70
N PRO A 101 -5.76 9.75 -4.07
CA PRO A 101 -5.84 8.71 -3.06
C PRO A 101 -5.92 7.31 -3.66
N VAL A 102 -5.25 6.35 -3.04
CA VAL A 102 -5.47 4.90 -3.24
C VAL A 102 -6.05 4.33 -1.94
N PHE A 103 -7.38 4.34 -1.82
CA PHE A 103 -8.08 4.00 -0.58
C PHE A 103 -8.20 2.49 -0.34
N ALA A 104 -8.30 1.68 -1.39
CA ALA A 104 -8.30 0.23 -1.28
C ALA A 104 -6.85 -0.26 -1.48
N GLN A 105 -6.05 -0.27 -0.42
CA GLN A 105 -4.69 -0.80 -0.46
C GLN A 105 -4.47 -1.78 0.68
N GLN A 106 -4.01 -2.98 0.37
CA GLN A 106 -3.52 -3.92 1.37
C GLN A 106 -2.65 -4.98 0.70
N SER A 107 -1.63 -5.47 1.40
CA SER A 107 -0.83 -6.58 0.89
C SER A 107 -1.53 -7.93 1.07
N MET A 108 -1.24 -8.90 0.20
CA MET A 108 -1.76 -10.27 0.35
C MET A 108 -1.36 -10.89 1.69
N ARG A 109 -0.13 -10.63 2.14
CA ARG A 109 0.37 -10.98 3.49
C ARG A 109 -0.51 -10.43 4.60
N GLU A 110 -0.92 -9.16 4.52
CA GLU A 110 -1.80 -8.55 5.53
C GLU A 110 -3.22 -9.12 5.46
N MET A 111 -3.76 -9.32 4.27
CA MET A 111 -5.07 -9.94 4.06
C MET A 111 -5.13 -11.33 4.69
N ASP A 112 -4.18 -12.20 4.36
CA ASP A 112 -4.16 -13.58 4.83
C ASP A 112 -3.98 -13.65 6.36
N ARG A 113 -3.11 -12.81 6.95
CA ARG A 113 -2.92 -12.71 8.41
C ARG A 113 -4.18 -12.26 9.15
N LEU A 114 -4.98 -11.39 8.52
CA LEU A 114 -6.22 -10.87 9.09
C LEU A 114 -7.43 -11.73 8.73
N GLY A 115 -7.27 -12.76 7.90
CA GLY A 115 -8.39 -13.53 7.36
C GLY A 115 -9.34 -12.64 6.54
N ARG A 116 -8.82 -11.58 5.92
CA ARG A 116 -9.57 -10.67 5.05
C ARG A 116 -9.40 -11.09 3.60
N THR A 117 -10.43 -10.86 2.79
CA THR A 117 -10.38 -11.08 1.34
C THR A 117 -10.11 -9.76 0.59
N PRO A 118 -9.58 -9.82 -0.64
CA PRO A 118 -9.49 -8.64 -1.51
C PRO A 118 -10.84 -7.92 -1.67
N GLN A 119 -11.95 -8.69 -1.77
CA GLN A 119 -13.30 -8.14 -1.84
C GLN A 119 -13.65 -7.29 -0.60
N GLN A 120 -13.31 -7.75 0.61
CA GLN A 120 -13.55 -6.98 1.83
C GLN A 120 -12.71 -5.70 1.92
N VAL A 121 -11.54 -5.65 1.28
CA VAL A 121 -10.74 -4.41 1.20
C VAL A 121 -11.39 -3.42 0.25
N MET A 122 -11.81 -3.87 -0.94
CA MET A 122 -12.53 -3.06 -1.92
C MET A 122 -13.85 -2.50 -1.37
N ASP A 123 -14.62 -3.36 -0.69
CA ASP A 123 -15.93 -2.99 -0.16
C ASP A 123 -15.81 -2.00 1.01
N ALA A 124 -14.80 -2.18 1.88
CA ALA A 124 -14.53 -1.23 2.96
C ALA A 124 -14.24 0.17 2.42
N ALA A 125 -13.38 0.28 1.39
CA ALA A 125 -13.10 1.56 0.73
C ALA A 125 -14.34 2.14 0.05
N THR A 126 -15.16 1.31 -0.60
CA THR A 126 -16.42 1.72 -1.24
C THR A 126 -17.39 2.31 -0.23
N PHE A 127 -17.66 1.62 0.88
CA PHE A 127 -18.55 2.11 1.92
C PHE A 127 -17.99 3.34 2.65
N GLY A 128 -16.68 3.41 2.85
CA GLY A 128 -16.02 4.60 3.38
C GLY A 128 -16.17 5.81 2.45
N CYS A 129 -16.09 5.63 1.13
CA CYS A 129 -16.35 6.68 0.15
C CYS A 129 -17.81 7.14 0.19
N ILE A 130 -18.77 6.22 0.30
CA ILE A 130 -20.19 6.55 0.45
C ILE A 130 -20.42 7.37 1.73
N GLU A 131 -19.91 6.90 2.85
CA GLU A 131 -20.08 7.53 4.16
C GLU A 131 -19.51 8.94 4.22
N ALA A 132 -18.30 9.14 3.66
CA ALA A 132 -17.68 10.46 3.61
C ALA A 132 -18.15 11.32 2.42
N GLY A 133 -19.02 10.81 1.56
CA GLY A 133 -19.50 11.49 0.36
C GLY A 133 -18.39 11.82 -0.64
N TRP A 134 -17.43 10.91 -0.85
CA TRP A 134 -16.36 11.09 -1.83
C TRP A 134 -16.87 10.88 -3.26
N THR A 135 -16.59 11.86 -4.12
CA THR A 135 -16.98 11.86 -5.53
C THR A 135 -15.78 12.02 -6.48
N GLY A 136 -14.57 12.10 -5.93
CA GLY A 136 -13.33 12.18 -6.71
C GLY A 136 -12.91 10.81 -7.22
N ILE A 137 -11.88 10.78 -8.06
CA ILE A 137 -11.24 9.52 -8.42
C ILE A 137 -10.50 8.94 -7.20
N PHE A 138 -10.31 7.63 -7.18
CA PHE A 138 -9.42 6.96 -6.25
C PHE A 138 -8.91 5.67 -6.88
N GLY A 139 -7.79 5.14 -6.37
CA GLY A 139 -7.22 3.87 -6.83
C GLY A 139 -7.49 2.70 -5.87
N ALA A 140 -7.27 1.50 -6.38
CA ALA A 140 -7.19 0.28 -5.59
C ALA A 140 -5.92 -0.49 -5.95
N ASP A 141 -5.03 -0.68 -4.97
CA ASP A 141 -3.73 -1.35 -5.11
C ASP A 141 -3.69 -2.67 -4.34
N ALA A 142 -3.57 -3.76 -5.10
CA ALA A 142 -3.23 -5.05 -4.54
C ALA A 142 -1.72 -5.04 -4.33
N ASP A 143 -1.30 -5.01 -3.07
CA ASP A 143 0.09 -4.71 -2.72
C ASP A 143 0.90 -6.02 -2.53
N HIS A 144 2.20 -5.98 -2.88
CA HIS A 144 3.14 -7.10 -2.74
C HIS A 144 2.62 -8.47 -3.21
N LEU A 145 2.16 -8.59 -4.46
CA LEU A 145 1.79 -9.88 -5.04
C LEU A 145 3.03 -10.66 -5.42
N LYS A 146 3.09 -11.94 -5.02
CA LYS A 146 4.21 -12.83 -5.28
C LYS A 146 3.86 -13.96 -6.24
N THR A 147 2.56 -14.23 -6.46
CA THR A 147 2.10 -15.38 -7.24
C THR A 147 0.98 -15.00 -8.21
N ILE A 148 0.83 -15.82 -9.25
CA ILE A 148 -0.27 -15.71 -10.22
C ILE A 148 -1.64 -15.87 -9.53
N ALA A 149 -1.77 -16.78 -8.58
CA ALA A 149 -3.04 -17.01 -7.87
C ALA A 149 -3.49 -15.77 -7.05
N GLU A 150 -2.54 -14.98 -6.56
CA GLU A 150 -2.85 -13.72 -5.89
C GLU A 150 -3.38 -12.67 -6.87
N ILE A 151 -2.88 -12.65 -8.12
CA ILE A 151 -3.38 -11.78 -9.19
C ILE A 151 -4.84 -12.11 -9.47
N ASP A 152 -5.19 -13.39 -9.59
CA ASP A 152 -6.56 -13.83 -9.86
C ASP A 152 -7.53 -13.38 -8.75
N ARG A 153 -7.14 -13.56 -7.48
CA ARG A 153 -7.92 -13.11 -6.32
C ARG A 153 -8.14 -11.60 -6.32
N ALA A 154 -7.14 -10.82 -6.71
CA ALA A 154 -7.23 -9.36 -6.77
C ALA A 154 -8.04 -8.87 -7.98
N LEU A 155 -7.89 -9.53 -9.14
CA LEU A 155 -8.66 -9.26 -10.35
C LEU A 155 -10.16 -9.45 -10.11
N GLU A 156 -10.54 -10.55 -9.44
CA GLU A 156 -11.93 -10.85 -9.10
C GLU A 156 -12.59 -9.76 -8.24
N ALA A 157 -11.82 -9.15 -7.32
CA ALA A 157 -12.31 -8.08 -6.45
C ALA A 157 -12.33 -6.69 -7.12
N GLY A 158 -11.73 -6.52 -8.30
CA GLY A 158 -11.73 -5.26 -9.05
C GLY A 158 -10.57 -4.31 -8.73
N PHE A 159 -9.43 -4.81 -8.26
CA PHE A 159 -8.23 -3.99 -8.05
C PHE A 159 -7.69 -3.44 -9.37
N THR A 160 -7.23 -2.19 -9.39
CA THR A 160 -6.78 -1.52 -10.62
C THR A 160 -5.27 -1.43 -10.73
N THR A 161 -4.55 -1.47 -9.61
CA THR A 161 -3.10 -1.45 -9.53
C THR A 161 -2.62 -2.77 -8.94
N PHE A 162 -1.63 -3.39 -9.58
CA PHE A 162 -1.03 -4.66 -9.18
C PHE A 162 0.45 -4.44 -8.90
N THR A 163 0.83 -4.50 -7.63
CA THR A 163 2.23 -4.37 -7.22
C THR A 163 2.91 -5.74 -7.23
N LEU A 164 3.66 -6.02 -8.29
CA LEU A 164 4.38 -7.27 -8.47
C LEU A 164 5.68 -7.25 -7.68
N ASP A 165 5.83 -8.19 -6.76
CA ASP A 165 6.98 -8.35 -5.87
C ASP A 165 7.74 -9.64 -6.21
N PRO A 166 8.75 -9.57 -7.10
CA PRO A 166 9.65 -10.68 -7.36
C PRO A 166 10.79 -10.80 -6.34
N GLY A 167 10.71 -10.15 -5.17
CA GLY A 167 11.81 -10.04 -4.20
C GLY A 167 12.41 -11.39 -3.78
N GLU A 168 11.60 -12.44 -3.66
CA GLU A 168 12.06 -13.81 -3.35
C GLU A 168 12.95 -14.44 -4.44
N HIS A 169 12.92 -13.87 -5.65
CA HIS A 169 13.75 -14.28 -6.78
C HIS A 169 14.99 -13.38 -6.96
N VAL A 170 15.18 -12.37 -6.10
CA VAL A 170 16.39 -11.56 -6.05
C VAL A 170 17.42 -12.29 -5.20
N VAL A 171 18.60 -12.57 -5.76
CA VAL A 171 19.64 -13.34 -5.08
C VAL A 171 20.79 -12.46 -4.63
N ALA A 172 21.34 -12.70 -3.43
CA ALA A 172 22.59 -12.07 -3.03
C ALA A 172 23.72 -12.52 -3.95
N VAL A 173 24.52 -11.57 -4.44
CA VAL A 173 25.62 -11.84 -5.38
C VAL A 173 26.93 -11.35 -4.78
N ALA A 174 27.86 -12.29 -4.60
CA ALA A 174 29.23 -11.99 -4.18
C ALA A 174 29.98 -11.20 -5.27
N ASP A 175 31.06 -10.53 -4.86
CA ASP A 175 31.93 -9.85 -5.82
C ASP A 175 32.55 -10.85 -6.82
N GLY A 176 32.61 -10.46 -8.09
CA GLY A 176 33.23 -11.26 -9.15
C GLY A 176 32.32 -12.32 -9.76
N VAL A 177 31.27 -11.90 -10.48
CA VAL A 177 30.41 -12.80 -11.26
C VAL A 177 31.18 -13.48 -12.38
N THR A 178 31.23 -14.82 -12.35
CA THR A 178 31.91 -15.65 -13.35
C THR A 178 31.04 -15.93 -14.57
N ASP A 179 31.64 -16.41 -15.66
CA ASP A 179 30.88 -16.83 -16.85
C ASP A 179 29.94 -17.99 -16.52
N GLU A 180 30.35 -18.94 -15.67
CA GLU A 180 29.49 -20.07 -15.24
C GLU A 180 28.26 -19.58 -14.47
N THR A 181 28.40 -18.52 -13.67
CA THR A 181 27.27 -17.90 -12.97
C THR A 181 26.25 -17.35 -13.96
N LEU A 182 26.72 -16.73 -15.05
CA LEU A 182 25.85 -16.21 -16.10
C LEU A 182 25.25 -17.33 -16.93
N GLU A 183 26.01 -18.35 -17.30
CA GLU A 183 25.54 -19.52 -18.06
C GLU A 183 24.41 -20.27 -17.34
N ALA A 184 24.40 -20.25 -15.99
CA ALA A 184 23.36 -20.85 -15.16
C ALA A 184 22.05 -20.03 -15.06
N LEU A 185 21.99 -18.82 -15.63
CA LEU A 185 20.78 -18.00 -15.66
C LEU A 185 19.72 -18.60 -16.61
N PRO A 186 18.43 -18.35 -16.37
CA PRO A 186 17.34 -18.91 -17.18
C PRO A 186 17.20 -18.23 -18.55
N TRP A 187 18.21 -18.35 -19.42
CA TRP A 187 18.27 -17.67 -20.72
C TRP A 187 17.11 -18.00 -21.66
N GLY A 188 16.55 -19.22 -21.56
CA GLY A 188 15.35 -19.61 -22.31
C GLY A 188 14.14 -18.75 -21.96
N ASP A 189 13.87 -18.56 -20.66
CA ASP A 189 12.75 -17.75 -20.17
C ASP A 189 13.03 -16.25 -20.31
N LEU A 190 14.30 -15.85 -20.31
CA LEU A 190 14.72 -14.47 -20.61
C LEU A 190 14.61 -14.14 -22.10
N GLU A 191 14.39 -15.12 -22.98
CA GLU A 191 14.33 -14.92 -24.44
C GLU A 191 15.57 -14.17 -24.96
N ASP A 192 16.75 -14.47 -24.40
CA ASP A 192 18.00 -13.75 -24.71
C ASP A 192 19.23 -14.67 -24.59
N THR A 193 20.41 -14.13 -24.86
CA THR A 193 21.71 -14.78 -24.67
C THR A 193 22.67 -13.85 -23.94
N ILE A 194 23.69 -14.42 -23.27
CA ILE A 194 24.74 -13.63 -22.58
C ILE A 194 25.35 -12.59 -23.53
N GLY A 195 25.72 -13.00 -24.75
CA GLY A 195 26.37 -12.12 -25.72
C GLY A 195 25.48 -10.97 -26.19
N ALA A 196 24.20 -11.23 -26.46
CA ALA A 196 23.25 -10.21 -26.87
C ALA A 196 22.93 -9.23 -25.73
N MET A 197 22.77 -9.73 -24.49
CA MET A 197 22.65 -8.90 -23.30
C MET A 197 23.87 -7.98 -23.15
N LEU A 198 25.09 -8.52 -23.08
CA LEU A 198 26.31 -7.70 -22.90
C LEU A 198 26.48 -6.67 -24.01
N ASN A 199 26.14 -7.02 -25.25
CA ASN A 199 26.22 -6.08 -26.37
C ASN A 199 25.22 -4.92 -26.24
N ARG A 200 24.04 -5.16 -25.64
CA ARG A 200 23.00 -4.14 -25.41
C ARG A 200 23.48 -3.02 -24.48
N TYR A 201 24.29 -3.36 -23.47
CA TYR A 201 24.80 -2.41 -22.49
C TYR A 201 26.18 -1.84 -22.86
N ARG A 202 26.85 -2.40 -23.86
CA ARG A 202 28.19 -1.99 -24.27
C ARG A 202 28.20 -0.51 -24.66
N GLY A 203 28.94 0.29 -23.91
CA GLY A 203 29.08 1.73 -24.16
C GLY A 203 27.83 2.55 -23.81
N LEU A 204 26.85 1.96 -23.12
CA LEU A 204 25.70 2.70 -22.61
C LEU A 204 26.18 3.69 -21.54
N VAL A 205 25.86 4.96 -21.76
CA VAL A 205 26.08 6.06 -20.82
C VAL A 205 24.77 6.81 -20.68
N LEU A 206 24.25 6.89 -19.45
CA LEU A 206 23.06 7.67 -19.13
C LEU A 206 23.46 8.97 -18.42
N ASP A 207 22.96 10.09 -18.92
CA ASP A 207 23.05 11.37 -18.24
C ASP A 207 21.95 11.44 -17.16
N LEU A 208 22.37 11.42 -15.90
CA LEU A 208 21.51 11.57 -14.72
C LEU A 208 21.74 12.94 -14.08
N ASP A 209 21.87 13.97 -14.92
CA ASP A 209 22.16 15.36 -14.62
C ASP A 209 23.59 15.58 -14.09
N GLN A 210 23.80 15.39 -12.79
CA GLN A 210 25.09 15.68 -12.15
C GLN A 210 26.12 14.57 -12.35
N ILE A 211 25.66 13.38 -12.79
CA ILE A 211 26.50 12.20 -12.99
C ILE A 211 26.21 11.57 -14.35
N ALA A 212 27.26 11.04 -14.98
CA ALA A 212 27.14 10.14 -16.12
C ALA A 212 27.25 8.69 -15.62
N LEU A 213 26.16 7.93 -15.68
CA LEU A 213 26.14 6.52 -15.32
C LEU A 213 26.64 5.68 -16.48
N VAL A 214 27.80 5.05 -16.31
CA VAL A 214 28.40 4.17 -17.31
C VAL A 214 28.07 2.72 -16.98
N ALA A 215 27.49 2.01 -17.95
CA ALA A 215 27.19 0.58 -17.80
C ALA A 215 28.45 -0.27 -18.03
N HIS A 216 29.25 -0.44 -16.98
CA HIS A 216 30.41 -1.33 -17.04
C HIS A 216 29.99 -2.81 -17.03
N ASP A 217 30.70 -3.64 -17.78
CA ASP A 217 30.45 -5.09 -17.89
C ASP A 217 30.31 -5.76 -16.51
N ALA A 218 31.17 -5.43 -15.55
CA ALA A 218 31.10 -6.02 -14.20
C ALA A 218 29.77 -5.69 -13.48
N GLY A 219 29.29 -4.46 -13.60
CA GLY A 219 28.02 -4.03 -13.00
C GLY A 219 26.81 -4.70 -13.65
N ILE A 220 26.82 -4.84 -14.97
CA ILE A 220 25.77 -5.52 -15.72
C ILE A 220 25.73 -7.01 -15.40
N ARG A 221 26.89 -7.67 -15.35
CA ARG A 221 26.99 -9.08 -14.97
C ARG A 221 26.46 -9.31 -13.55
N ARG A 222 26.79 -8.42 -12.61
CA ARG A 222 26.26 -8.45 -11.25
C ARG A 222 24.75 -8.26 -11.21
N ALA A 223 24.22 -7.25 -11.92
CA ALA A 223 22.79 -7.01 -12.00
C ALA A 223 22.04 -8.21 -12.61
N ALA A 224 22.59 -8.82 -13.67
CA ALA A 224 22.02 -10.02 -14.28
C ALA A 224 22.00 -11.21 -13.32
N ALA A 225 23.13 -11.48 -12.64
CA ALA A 225 23.20 -12.54 -11.64
C ALA A 225 22.17 -12.34 -10.52
N LYS A 226 21.95 -11.09 -10.08
CA LYS A 226 21.05 -10.73 -8.98
C LYS A 226 19.57 -10.78 -9.37
N TYR A 227 19.22 -10.26 -10.56
CA TYR A 227 17.84 -9.96 -10.93
C TYR A 227 17.27 -10.77 -12.08
N ALA A 228 18.04 -11.57 -12.82
CA ALA A 228 17.51 -12.32 -13.97
C ALA A 228 16.30 -13.21 -13.62
N ARG A 229 16.31 -13.87 -12.46
CA ARG A 229 15.19 -14.69 -12.01
C ARG A 229 13.98 -13.84 -11.62
N ALA A 230 14.21 -12.68 -11.01
CA ALA A 230 13.17 -11.71 -10.69
C ALA A 230 12.51 -11.13 -11.96
N VAL A 231 13.30 -10.86 -13.02
CA VAL A 231 12.77 -10.44 -14.33
C VAL A 231 11.86 -11.52 -14.92
N VAL A 232 12.31 -12.78 -14.96
CA VAL A 232 11.50 -13.90 -15.47
C VAL A 232 10.18 -14.02 -14.71
N HIS A 233 10.23 -13.97 -13.38
CA HIS A 233 9.04 -14.06 -12.54
C HIS A 233 8.06 -12.91 -12.79
N THR A 234 8.58 -11.68 -12.83
CA THR A 234 7.77 -10.47 -13.11
C THR A 234 7.09 -10.57 -14.48
N VAL A 235 7.81 -11.03 -15.50
CA VAL A 235 7.27 -11.20 -16.87
C VAL A 235 6.18 -12.26 -16.89
N ALA A 236 6.34 -13.38 -16.18
CA ALA A 236 5.31 -14.40 -16.07
C ALA A 236 4.03 -13.86 -15.40
N MET A 237 4.19 -13.15 -14.28
CA MET A 237 3.08 -12.49 -13.57
C MET A 237 2.38 -11.44 -14.44
N TYR A 238 3.15 -10.59 -15.12
CA TYR A 238 2.62 -9.56 -16.02
C TYR A 238 1.85 -10.16 -17.20
N ARG A 239 2.43 -11.16 -17.89
CA ARG A 239 1.77 -11.84 -19.01
C ARG A 239 0.45 -12.49 -18.58
N HIS A 240 0.41 -13.08 -17.38
CA HIS A 240 -0.82 -13.62 -16.81
C HIS A 240 -1.86 -12.52 -16.53
N LEU A 241 -1.45 -11.42 -15.90
CA LEU A 241 -2.33 -10.28 -15.62
C LEU A 241 -2.96 -9.74 -16.90
N VAL A 242 -2.16 -9.45 -17.93
CA VAL A 242 -2.66 -8.92 -19.22
C VAL A 242 -3.57 -9.91 -19.94
N ALA A 243 -3.28 -11.21 -19.86
CA ALA A 243 -4.12 -12.23 -20.48
C ALA A 243 -5.46 -12.44 -19.76
N THR A 244 -5.53 -12.13 -18.46
CA THR A 244 -6.69 -12.44 -17.60
C THR A 244 -7.56 -11.22 -17.31
N ALA A 245 -6.98 -10.03 -17.22
CA ALA A 245 -7.69 -8.80 -16.95
C ALA A 245 -8.73 -8.49 -18.04
N ASN A 246 -9.93 -8.09 -17.62
CA ASN A 246 -11.04 -7.71 -18.50
C ASN A 246 -11.47 -6.23 -18.31
N TYR A 247 -10.64 -5.45 -17.63
CA TYR A 247 -10.76 -4.01 -17.42
C TYR A 247 -9.36 -3.40 -17.34
N ASP A 248 -9.28 -2.07 -17.37
CA ASP A 248 -8.01 -1.35 -17.34
C ASP A 248 -7.28 -1.58 -16.01
N THR A 249 -6.05 -2.09 -16.10
CA THR A 249 -5.15 -2.32 -14.97
C THR A 249 -3.80 -1.66 -15.21
N GLU A 250 -3.08 -1.42 -14.12
CA GLU A 250 -1.70 -0.92 -14.17
C GLU A 250 -0.82 -1.72 -13.21
N VAL A 251 0.49 -1.67 -13.47
CA VAL A 251 1.47 -2.45 -12.72
C VAL A 251 2.46 -1.54 -12.02
N GLU A 252 2.75 -1.85 -10.78
CA GLU A 252 3.94 -1.39 -10.06
C GLU A 252 4.88 -2.57 -9.86
N ILE A 253 6.19 -2.34 -9.96
CA ILE A 253 7.21 -3.37 -9.75
C ILE A 253 7.96 -3.01 -8.46
N SER A 254 8.03 -3.94 -7.51
CA SER A 254 8.70 -3.71 -6.23
C SER A 254 9.87 -4.65 -5.97
N VAL A 255 10.99 -4.10 -5.54
CA VAL A 255 12.14 -4.83 -4.99
C VAL A 255 12.63 -4.19 -3.69
N ASP A 256 11.72 -3.55 -2.95
CA ASP A 256 12.02 -2.77 -1.73
C ASP A 256 12.33 -3.63 -0.48
N GLU A 257 11.88 -4.88 -0.46
CA GLU A 257 12.11 -5.83 0.65
C GLU A 257 13.37 -6.70 0.43
N THR A 258 14.35 -6.25 -0.38
CA THR A 258 15.63 -6.97 -0.59
C THR A 258 16.73 -6.51 0.39
N ASP A 259 17.70 -7.39 0.67
CA ASP A 259 18.78 -7.13 1.64
C ASP A 259 19.67 -5.93 1.30
N GLU A 260 19.97 -5.73 0.02
CA GLU A 260 20.87 -4.67 -0.46
C GLU A 260 20.10 -3.58 -1.20
N ALA A 261 20.52 -2.33 -1.02
CA ALA A 261 20.04 -1.20 -1.82
C ALA A 261 20.15 -1.47 -3.33
N THR A 262 19.13 -1.07 -4.06
CA THR A 262 19.11 -1.16 -5.53
C THR A 262 20.00 -0.07 -6.09
N THR A 263 21.12 -0.48 -6.67
CA THR A 263 22.04 0.45 -7.32
C THR A 263 21.43 1.03 -8.60
N LEU A 264 21.97 2.17 -9.07
CA LEU A 264 21.50 2.80 -10.31
C LEU A 264 21.64 1.86 -11.52
N ILE A 265 22.73 1.08 -11.60
CA ILE A 265 22.94 0.14 -12.71
C ILE A 265 21.97 -1.05 -12.65
N GLU A 266 21.58 -1.49 -11.46
CA GLU A 266 20.56 -2.54 -11.27
C GLU A 266 19.17 -2.04 -11.68
N HIS A 267 18.82 -0.79 -11.37
CA HIS A 267 17.58 -0.16 -11.88
C HIS A 267 17.62 -0.12 -13.42
N VAL A 268 18.72 0.35 -14.03
CA VAL A 268 18.86 0.35 -15.51
C VAL A 268 18.69 -1.04 -16.10
N TYR A 269 19.30 -2.06 -15.50
CA TYR A 269 19.16 -3.46 -15.93
C TYR A 269 17.70 -3.93 -15.87
N LEU A 270 17.03 -3.75 -14.73
CA LEU A 270 15.63 -4.12 -14.54
C LEU A 270 14.74 -3.44 -15.59
N ALA A 271 14.83 -2.12 -15.71
CA ALA A 271 14.01 -1.35 -16.66
C ALA A 271 14.28 -1.77 -18.11
N THR A 272 15.53 -2.02 -18.48
CA THR A 272 15.90 -2.44 -19.83
C THR A 272 15.34 -3.83 -20.15
N GLU A 273 15.55 -4.81 -19.28
CA GLU A 273 15.15 -6.20 -19.54
C GLU A 273 13.63 -6.39 -19.49
N LEU A 274 12.95 -5.73 -18.55
CA LEU A 274 11.49 -5.76 -18.47
C LEU A 274 10.85 -5.14 -19.71
N LYS A 275 11.35 -3.98 -20.15
CA LYS A 275 10.87 -3.32 -21.38
C LYS A 275 11.13 -4.17 -22.62
N ARG A 276 12.29 -4.81 -22.71
CA ARG A 276 12.62 -5.73 -23.82
C ARG A 276 11.62 -6.90 -23.89
N LEU A 277 11.18 -7.40 -22.74
CA LEU A 277 10.22 -8.51 -22.63
C LEU A 277 8.75 -8.06 -22.71
N GLY A 278 8.50 -6.78 -22.99
CA GLY A 278 7.17 -6.23 -23.25
C GLY A 278 6.36 -5.90 -22.00
N VAL A 279 7.00 -5.76 -20.83
CA VAL A 279 6.33 -5.34 -19.60
C VAL A 279 6.07 -3.83 -19.65
N GLU A 280 4.85 -3.43 -19.31
CA GLU A 280 4.47 -2.03 -19.09
C GLU A 280 4.16 -1.83 -17.61
N TRP A 281 4.69 -0.76 -17.01
CA TRP A 281 4.50 -0.43 -15.60
C TRP A 281 4.43 1.08 -15.40
N VAL A 282 3.77 1.50 -14.32
CA VAL A 282 3.57 2.91 -13.96
C VAL A 282 4.29 3.31 -12.68
N GLY A 283 4.86 2.34 -11.96
CA GLY A 283 5.56 2.56 -10.70
C GLY A 283 6.72 1.58 -10.51
N PHE A 284 7.78 2.04 -9.87
CA PHE A 284 8.89 1.22 -9.43
C PHE A 284 9.28 1.56 -8.00
N ALA A 285 9.33 0.56 -7.13
CA ALA A 285 9.78 0.66 -5.75
C ALA A 285 11.13 -0.05 -5.58
N PRO A 286 12.27 0.66 -5.73
CA PRO A 286 13.57 0.11 -5.41
C PRO A 286 13.78 -0.05 -3.89
N ARG A 287 14.78 -0.85 -3.52
CA ARG A 287 15.36 -0.79 -2.18
C ARG A 287 16.23 0.46 -2.06
N TYR A 288 15.80 1.43 -1.25
CA TYR A 288 16.55 2.66 -1.03
C TYR A 288 17.74 2.47 -0.09
N ILE A 289 18.65 3.44 -0.11
CA ILE A 289 19.66 3.62 0.93
C ILE A 289 19.01 4.08 2.25
N GLY A 290 19.69 3.81 3.36
CA GLY A 290 19.13 3.95 4.70
C GLY A 290 18.04 2.91 5.00
N ASP A 291 17.35 3.07 6.12
CA ASP A 291 16.34 2.12 6.57
C ASP A 291 14.93 2.73 6.63
N PHE A 292 14.00 2.03 5.99
CA PHE A 292 12.58 2.34 5.95
C PHE A 292 11.80 1.44 6.90
N GLU A 293 12.21 1.42 8.18
CA GLU A 293 11.61 0.51 9.15
C GLU A 293 10.13 0.84 9.44
N LYS A 294 9.34 -0.19 9.75
CA LYS A 294 7.90 -0.03 9.94
C LYS A 294 7.58 0.82 11.19
N GLY A 295 6.72 1.83 11.03
CA GLY A 295 6.16 2.62 12.14
C GLY A 295 7.09 3.66 12.77
N VAL A 296 8.25 3.97 12.19
CA VAL A 296 9.22 4.93 12.73
C VAL A 296 9.74 5.87 11.64
N GLU A 297 10.45 6.92 12.04
CA GLU A 297 11.13 7.87 11.13
C GLU A 297 12.24 7.19 10.32
N TYR A 298 12.61 7.80 9.20
CA TYR A 298 13.72 7.36 8.36
C TYR A 298 15.04 7.34 9.15
N ILE A 299 15.82 6.29 8.95
CA ILE A 299 17.14 6.12 9.56
C ILE A 299 18.19 6.21 8.45
N GLY A 300 18.89 7.33 8.36
CA GLY A 300 19.93 7.56 7.35
C GLY A 300 20.15 9.03 7.04
N ASP A 301 20.95 9.32 6.01
CA ASP A 301 21.16 10.68 5.51
C ASP A 301 20.05 11.04 4.49
N VAL A 302 19.28 12.07 4.81
CA VAL A 302 18.17 12.56 3.96
C VAL A 302 18.69 13.19 2.66
N THR A 303 19.85 13.84 2.71
CA THR A 303 20.47 14.46 1.53
C THR A 303 20.97 13.40 0.56
N GLU A 304 21.59 12.34 1.10
CA GLU A 304 22.03 11.20 0.30
C GLU A 304 20.83 10.51 -0.36
N LEU A 305 19.75 10.28 0.41
CA LEU A 305 18.51 9.70 -0.11
C LEU A 305 17.91 10.57 -1.21
N ALA A 306 17.84 11.89 -1.04
CA ALA A 306 17.33 12.81 -2.04
C ALA A 306 18.13 12.74 -3.35
N GLY A 307 19.46 12.67 -3.27
CA GLY A 307 20.32 12.49 -4.44
C GLY A 307 20.08 11.15 -5.14
N SER A 308 19.97 10.05 -4.37
CA SER A 308 19.64 8.73 -4.89
C SER A 308 18.27 8.70 -5.59
N LEU A 309 17.24 9.27 -4.96
CA LEU A 309 15.89 9.41 -5.52
C LEU A 309 15.88 10.18 -6.84
N ALA A 310 16.62 11.30 -6.91
CA ALA A 310 16.72 12.10 -8.13
C ALA A 310 17.32 11.27 -9.28
N HIS A 311 18.41 10.54 -9.03
CA HIS A 311 19.01 9.69 -10.05
C HIS A 311 18.07 8.54 -10.49
N HIS A 312 17.37 7.90 -9.56
CA HIS A 312 16.36 6.89 -9.92
C HIS A 312 15.19 7.48 -10.71
N ALA A 313 14.73 8.69 -10.38
CA ALA A 313 13.70 9.39 -11.15
C ALA A 313 14.16 9.72 -12.58
N ARG A 314 15.43 10.10 -12.77
CA ARG A 314 16.00 10.33 -14.11
C ARG A 314 16.12 9.06 -14.93
N ILE A 315 16.45 7.92 -14.29
CA ILE A 315 16.35 6.60 -14.95
C ILE A 315 14.90 6.34 -15.36
N ALA A 316 13.93 6.57 -14.47
CA ALA A 316 12.53 6.38 -14.79
C ALA A 316 12.05 7.22 -15.98
N GLU A 317 12.42 8.50 -16.02
CA GLU A 317 12.15 9.40 -17.15
C GLU A 317 12.78 8.85 -18.45
N HIS A 318 14.01 8.34 -18.42
CA HIS A 318 14.69 7.78 -19.58
C HIS A 318 13.97 6.55 -20.18
N PHE A 319 13.43 5.68 -19.33
CA PHE A 319 12.84 4.42 -19.77
C PHE A 319 11.36 4.49 -20.19
N GLY A 320 10.77 5.68 -20.23
CA GLY A 320 9.39 5.89 -20.69
C GLY A 320 8.51 6.65 -19.71
N GLY A 321 9.02 6.95 -18.51
CA GLY A 321 8.31 7.65 -17.45
C GLY A 321 7.48 6.69 -16.60
N TYR A 322 7.86 6.53 -15.35
CA TYR A 322 7.09 5.85 -14.30
C TYR A 322 7.37 6.51 -12.95
N LYS A 323 6.47 6.28 -11.99
CA LYS A 323 6.59 6.81 -10.64
C LYS A 323 7.72 6.12 -9.88
N ILE A 324 8.40 6.89 -9.05
CA ILE A 324 9.24 6.34 -7.98
C ILE A 324 8.35 6.14 -6.74
N SER A 325 8.22 4.89 -6.32
CA SER A 325 7.30 4.49 -5.24
C SER A 325 8.05 4.31 -3.92
N LEU A 326 7.55 4.92 -2.85
CA LEU A 326 8.09 4.83 -1.50
C LEU A 326 7.25 3.84 -0.69
N HIS A 327 7.72 2.60 -0.64
CA HIS A 327 7.20 1.57 0.24
C HIS A 327 7.63 1.78 1.68
N SER A 328 6.90 1.17 2.62
CA SER A 328 7.10 1.39 4.07
C SER A 328 7.12 2.89 4.44
N GLY A 329 6.42 3.69 3.64
CA GLY A 329 6.60 5.12 3.59
C GLY A 329 5.91 5.88 4.72
N SER A 330 5.10 5.22 5.56
CA SER A 330 4.49 5.88 6.71
C SER A 330 5.53 6.30 7.75
N ASP A 331 5.25 7.42 8.41
CA ASP A 331 6.01 8.02 9.50
C ASP A 331 7.44 8.48 9.15
N LYS A 332 7.79 8.57 7.86
CA LYS A 332 9.07 9.10 7.35
C LYS A 332 9.00 10.62 7.11
N PHE A 333 8.58 11.40 8.10
CA PHE A 333 8.22 12.82 7.91
C PHE A 333 9.37 13.65 7.32
N SER A 334 10.61 13.30 7.67
CA SER A 334 11.80 14.03 7.23
C SER A 334 12.05 13.95 5.71
N ILE A 335 11.54 12.92 5.01
CA ILE A 335 11.93 12.64 3.62
C ILE A 335 10.91 13.12 2.58
N TYR A 336 9.65 13.34 2.95
CA TYR A 336 8.57 13.53 1.97
C TYR A 336 8.77 14.72 1.04
N ARG A 337 9.20 15.86 1.58
CA ARG A 337 9.48 17.05 0.77
C ARG A 337 10.62 16.78 -0.22
N ALA A 338 11.73 16.23 0.28
CA ALA A 338 12.89 15.93 -0.53
C ALA A 338 12.57 14.89 -1.62
N ALA A 339 11.76 13.88 -1.30
CA ALA A 339 11.30 12.88 -2.26
C ALA A 339 10.41 13.49 -3.35
N ALA A 340 9.48 14.37 -2.99
CA ALA A 340 8.64 15.07 -3.95
C ALA A 340 9.44 15.99 -4.88
N GLU A 341 10.40 16.74 -4.33
CA GLU A 341 11.31 17.60 -5.10
C GLU A 341 12.20 16.76 -6.04
N ALA A 342 12.83 15.69 -5.54
CA ALA A 342 13.73 14.82 -6.29
C ALA A 342 13.03 14.10 -7.46
N THR A 343 11.74 13.76 -7.29
CA THR A 343 10.93 13.06 -8.30
C THR A 343 10.11 14.02 -9.16
N LYS A 344 10.21 15.34 -8.93
CA LYS A 344 9.37 16.38 -9.56
C LYS A 344 7.87 16.06 -9.44
N GLY A 345 7.48 15.46 -8.32
CA GLY A 345 6.12 15.02 -8.04
C GLY A 345 5.70 13.71 -8.70
N VAL A 346 6.52 13.07 -9.54
CA VAL A 346 6.19 11.79 -10.18
C VAL A 346 6.52 10.63 -9.22
N MET A 347 5.72 10.53 -8.16
CA MET A 347 5.94 9.59 -7.06
C MET A 347 4.65 8.92 -6.58
N HIS A 348 4.84 7.79 -5.91
CA HIS A 348 3.80 7.12 -5.15
C HIS A 348 4.26 6.92 -3.69
N LEU A 349 3.39 7.12 -2.70
CA LEU A 349 3.70 6.89 -1.29
C LEU A 349 2.76 5.82 -0.72
N LYS A 350 3.30 4.73 -0.17
CA LYS A 350 2.48 3.69 0.46
C LYS A 350 2.48 3.78 1.98
N THR A 351 1.29 3.85 2.55
CA THR A 351 1.05 3.72 4.00
C THR A 351 0.07 2.59 4.26
N SER A 352 0.13 1.97 5.44
CA SER A 352 -0.85 0.94 5.86
C SER A 352 -0.93 0.87 7.38
N GLY A 353 0.11 0.33 8.03
CA GLY A 353 0.08 0.04 9.46
C GLY A 353 -0.07 1.25 10.36
N THR A 354 0.25 2.47 9.90
CA THR A 354 0.04 3.68 10.70
C THR A 354 -1.44 3.97 10.98
N SER A 355 -2.37 3.61 10.09
CA SER A 355 -3.82 3.75 10.35
C SER A 355 -4.23 2.93 11.58
N TYR A 356 -3.68 1.72 11.72
CA TYR A 356 -3.87 0.88 12.90
C TYR A 356 -3.23 1.48 14.16
N LEU A 357 -2.04 2.09 14.05
CA LEU A 357 -1.43 2.79 15.19
C LEU A 357 -2.25 4.00 15.64
N VAL A 358 -2.90 4.72 14.72
CA VAL A 358 -3.83 5.81 15.05
C VAL A 358 -5.09 5.25 15.75
N ALA A 359 -5.58 4.07 15.38
CA ALA A 359 -6.65 3.42 16.14
C ALA A 359 -6.23 3.08 17.57
N LEU A 360 -4.98 2.68 17.78
CA LEU A 360 -4.42 2.48 19.12
C LEU A 360 -4.21 3.81 19.87
N GLU A 361 -4.02 4.94 19.18
CA GLU A 361 -4.04 6.26 19.82
C GLU A 361 -5.44 6.57 20.40
N VAL A 362 -6.50 6.24 19.67
CA VAL A 362 -7.88 6.38 20.15
C VAL A 362 -8.09 5.48 21.37
N ALA A 363 -7.63 4.23 21.34
CA ALA A 363 -7.64 3.34 22.51
C ALA A 363 -6.86 3.95 23.68
N ALA A 364 -5.63 4.41 23.47
CA ALA A 364 -4.79 5.05 24.49
C ALA A 364 -5.48 6.24 25.18
N ARG A 365 -6.36 6.96 24.46
CA ARG A 365 -7.08 8.13 24.97
C ARG A 365 -8.40 7.77 25.66
N PHE A 366 -9.17 6.83 25.12
CA PHE A 366 -10.56 6.59 25.51
C PHE A 366 -10.81 5.22 26.18
N ASP A 367 -9.94 4.24 25.96
CA ASP A 367 -9.91 2.96 26.68
C ASP A 367 -8.44 2.52 26.92
N PRO A 368 -7.75 3.17 27.89
CA PRO A 368 -6.37 2.84 28.22
C PRO A 368 -6.13 1.36 28.55
N ALA A 369 -7.12 0.68 29.12
CA ALA A 369 -7.02 -0.74 29.42
C ALA A 369 -6.94 -1.57 28.14
N LEU A 370 -7.78 -1.29 27.15
CA LEU A 370 -7.72 -1.92 25.82
C LEU A 370 -6.36 -1.69 25.14
N PHE A 371 -5.80 -0.47 25.23
CA PHE A 371 -4.47 -0.20 24.69
C PHE A 371 -3.40 -1.10 25.33
N TRP A 372 -3.39 -1.21 26.66
CA TRP A 372 -2.40 -2.01 27.37
C TRP A 372 -2.52 -3.50 27.09
N GLU A 373 -3.75 -4.02 26.97
CA GLU A 373 -3.97 -5.41 26.56
C GLU A 373 -3.45 -5.65 25.14
N ALA A 374 -3.71 -4.73 24.20
CA ALA A 374 -3.17 -4.82 22.83
C ALA A 374 -1.64 -4.74 22.81
N TYR A 375 -1.04 -3.92 23.68
CA TYR A 375 0.41 -3.82 23.82
C TYR A 375 1.03 -5.10 24.34
N ASP A 376 0.48 -5.70 25.40
CA ASP A 376 0.97 -6.96 25.95
C ASP A 376 0.91 -8.10 24.93
N VAL A 377 -0.22 -8.23 24.21
CA VAL A 377 -0.37 -9.21 23.12
C VAL A 377 0.66 -8.96 22.01
N SER A 378 0.89 -7.70 21.63
CA SER A 378 1.88 -7.34 20.62
C SER A 378 3.31 -7.68 21.06
N ARG A 379 3.66 -7.43 22.33
CA ARG A 379 4.97 -7.77 22.90
C ARG A 379 5.22 -9.27 22.89
N GLU A 380 4.23 -10.06 23.26
CA GLU A 380 4.33 -11.53 23.25
C GLU A 380 4.54 -12.05 21.82
N ALA A 381 3.79 -11.52 20.85
CA ALA A 381 3.89 -11.90 19.45
C ALA A 381 5.16 -11.40 18.74
N TYR A 382 5.82 -10.37 19.27
CA TYR A 382 6.88 -9.63 18.56
C TYR A 382 8.02 -10.52 18.04
N ARG A 383 8.49 -11.48 18.85
CA ARG A 383 9.62 -12.35 18.46
C ARG A 383 9.35 -13.13 17.17
N GLN A 384 8.12 -13.57 16.97
CA GLN A 384 7.71 -14.26 15.75
C GLN A 384 7.40 -13.24 14.64
N ALA A 385 6.66 -12.18 14.97
CA ALA A 385 6.19 -11.19 14.00
C ALA A 385 7.36 -10.48 13.28
N ARG A 386 8.46 -10.17 13.98
CA ARG A 386 9.62 -9.47 13.42
C ARG A 386 10.33 -10.21 12.28
N SER A 387 10.12 -11.52 12.14
CA SER A 387 10.76 -12.32 11.08
C SER A 387 10.30 -11.94 9.67
N SER A 388 9.14 -11.28 9.55
CA SER A 388 8.56 -10.89 8.26
C SER A 388 8.52 -9.38 8.03
N TYR A 389 9.24 -8.60 8.85
CA TYR A 389 9.22 -7.15 8.79
C TYR A 389 10.61 -6.58 9.04
N GLN A 390 10.96 -5.53 8.31
CA GLN A 390 12.13 -4.72 8.62
C GLN A 390 11.85 -3.84 9.85
N VAL A 391 12.33 -4.27 11.01
CA VAL A 391 12.24 -3.59 12.31
C VAL A 391 13.47 -3.90 13.17
N SER A 392 13.92 -2.91 13.93
CA SER A 392 15.07 -3.01 14.84
C SER A 392 14.72 -2.95 16.33
N ALA A 393 13.43 -2.99 16.67
CA ALA A 393 12.99 -2.89 18.05
C ALA A 393 13.55 -4.01 18.95
N GLU A 394 13.93 -3.61 20.16
CA GLU A 394 14.45 -4.48 21.21
C GLU A 394 13.50 -4.51 22.41
N LEU A 395 13.06 -5.71 22.80
CA LEU A 395 12.14 -5.90 23.93
C LEU A 395 12.68 -5.34 25.27
N SER A 396 14.01 -5.26 25.40
CA SER A 396 14.72 -4.70 26.56
C SER A 396 14.72 -3.18 26.61
N ARG A 397 14.49 -2.49 25.49
CA ARG A 397 14.40 -1.03 25.38
C ARG A 397 12.95 -0.53 25.32
N ALA A 398 12.03 -1.40 24.89
CA ALA A 398 10.60 -1.12 24.90
C ALA A 398 10.02 -1.04 26.32
N ALA A 399 8.96 -0.25 26.49
CA ALA A 399 8.23 -0.14 27.75
C ALA A 399 7.85 -1.54 28.31
N PRO A 400 7.96 -1.79 29.62
CA PRO A 400 7.67 -3.10 30.19
C PRO A 400 6.20 -3.52 29.96
N ALA A 401 5.94 -4.81 30.10
CA ALA A 401 4.56 -5.33 30.07
C ALA A 401 3.72 -4.67 31.17
N ALA A 402 2.40 -4.68 31.00
CA ALA A 402 1.43 -3.88 31.72
C ALA A 402 1.46 -3.89 33.27
N ARG A 403 2.15 -4.82 33.93
CA ARG A 403 2.10 -4.91 35.40
C ARG A 403 2.78 -3.71 36.07
N GLY A 404 1.98 -2.74 36.53
CA GLY A 404 2.38 -1.64 37.41
C GLY A 404 2.48 -0.25 36.75
N HIS A 405 1.70 0.02 35.70
CA HIS A 405 1.78 1.23 34.84
C HIS A 405 2.03 2.56 35.56
N GLU A 406 3.23 3.13 35.40
CA GLU A 406 3.51 4.55 35.67
C GLU A 406 3.52 5.39 34.38
N GLU A 407 3.82 4.77 33.23
CA GLU A 407 3.85 5.42 31.92
C GLU A 407 2.44 5.64 31.36
N ARG A 408 2.25 6.71 30.59
CA ARG A 408 0.98 6.94 29.88
C ARG A 408 0.95 6.12 28.59
N PRO A 409 -0.18 5.50 28.21
CA PRO A 409 -0.35 4.78 26.95
C PRO A 409 0.20 5.52 25.72
N ILE A 410 -0.04 6.83 25.64
CA ILE A 410 0.41 7.64 24.51
C ILE A 410 1.94 7.78 24.44
N ASP A 411 2.62 7.78 25.58
CA ASP A 411 4.08 7.85 25.63
C ASP A 411 4.67 6.51 25.14
N VAL A 412 4.05 5.39 25.51
CA VAL A 412 4.41 4.05 25.00
C VAL A 412 4.18 3.93 23.49
N LEU A 413 3.05 4.40 22.98
CA LEU A 413 2.76 4.38 21.54
C LEU A 413 3.77 5.19 20.71
N ASN A 414 4.36 6.22 21.30
CA ASN A 414 5.35 7.10 20.65
C ASN A 414 6.80 6.68 20.90
N GLN A 415 7.06 5.74 21.82
CA GLN A 415 8.39 5.19 22.05
C GLN A 415 8.78 4.26 20.89
N PHE A 416 9.99 4.45 20.36
CA PHE A 416 10.48 3.78 19.15
C PHE A 416 10.22 2.27 19.12
N ASP A 417 10.75 1.53 20.10
CA ASP A 417 10.66 0.07 20.13
C ASP A 417 9.22 -0.42 20.33
N SER A 418 8.48 0.20 21.25
CA SER A 418 7.08 -0.08 21.54
C SER A 418 6.18 0.17 20.34
N ARG A 419 6.42 1.24 19.58
CA ARG A 419 5.67 1.58 18.37
C ARG A 419 5.86 0.52 17.29
N GLN A 420 7.10 0.07 17.05
CA GLN A 420 7.36 -1.02 16.11
C GLN A 420 6.71 -2.33 16.55
N ILE A 421 6.79 -2.67 17.85
CA ILE A 421 6.15 -3.86 18.43
C ILE A 421 4.64 -3.84 18.16
N LEU A 422 3.97 -2.73 18.45
CA LEU A 422 2.55 -2.54 18.15
C LEU A 422 2.28 -2.66 16.66
N HIS A 423 3.10 -2.02 15.82
CA HIS A 423 2.92 -2.00 14.37
C HIS A 423 2.91 -3.40 13.75
N VAL A 424 3.82 -4.28 14.18
CA VAL A 424 3.93 -5.64 13.64
C VAL A 424 3.09 -6.67 14.39
N GLY A 425 2.66 -6.36 15.63
CA GLY A 425 1.79 -7.19 16.47
C GLY A 425 0.30 -7.17 16.10
N TYR A 426 -0.10 -6.32 15.14
CA TYR A 426 -1.51 -6.12 14.74
C TYR A 426 -2.28 -7.43 14.46
N ALA A 427 -1.66 -8.44 13.84
CA ALA A 427 -2.35 -9.68 13.51
C ALA A 427 -2.79 -10.45 14.77
N ALA A 428 -1.91 -10.51 15.77
CA ALA A 428 -2.21 -11.15 17.06
C ALA A 428 -3.27 -10.35 17.84
N VAL A 429 -3.27 -9.02 17.73
CA VAL A 429 -4.29 -8.17 18.34
C VAL A 429 -5.63 -8.34 17.64
N LEU A 430 -5.69 -8.43 16.32
CA LEU A 430 -6.93 -8.36 15.56
C LEU A 430 -7.58 -9.72 15.27
N ARG A 431 -6.83 -10.83 15.38
CA ARG A 431 -7.33 -12.16 15.00
C ARG A 431 -6.86 -13.26 15.94
N GLU A 432 -7.79 -14.15 16.27
CA GLU A 432 -7.47 -15.44 16.88
C GLU A 432 -7.23 -16.45 15.75
N GLU A 433 -5.97 -16.56 15.30
CA GLU A 433 -5.60 -17.34 14.11
C GLU A 433 -6.12 -18.79 14.15
N GLN A 434 -5.92 -19.49 15.28
CA GLN A 434 -6.35 -20.88 15.46
C GLN A 434 -7.87 -21.06 15.38
N ALA A 435 -8.64 -20.03 15.79
CA ALA A 435 -10.09 -20.06 15.76
C ALA A 435 -10.67 -19.50 14.44
N GLY A 436 -9.83 -18.94 13.56
CA GLY A 436 -10.24 -18.39 12.28
C GLY A 436 -11.18 -17.18 12.39
N ARG A 437 -11.21 -16.48 13.53
CA ARG A 437 -12.18 -15.40 13.82
C ARG A 437 -11.50 -14.15 14.39
N PRO A 438 -12.18 -12.98 14.35
CA PRO A 438 -11.72 -11.80 15.08
C PRO A 438 -11.48 -12.12 16.56
N SER A 439 -10.44 -11.53 17.13
CA SER A 439 -10.13 -11.67 18.56
C SER A 439 -11.11 -10.86 19.42
N GLY A 440 -11.15 -11.14 20.73
CA GLY A 440 -11.87 -10.28 21.68
C GLY A 440 -11.40 -8.82 21.69
N LEU A 441 -10.09 -8.58 21.50
CA LEU A 441 -9.52 -7.23 21.38
C LEU A 441 -9.98 -6.54 20.09
N SER A 442 -10.08 -7.28 19.00
CA SER A 442 -10.59 -6.78 17.70
C SER A 442 -12.03 -6.29 17.81
N ILE A 443 -12.89 -7.07 18.49
CA ILE A 443 -14.30 -6.70 18.72
C ILE A 443 -14.38 -5.44 19.58
N ARG A 444 -13.63 -5.36 20.68
CA ARG A 444 -13.61 -4.19 21.57
C ARG A 444 -13.06 -2.95 20.86
N LEU A 445 -11.97 -3.09 20.11
CA LEU A 445 -11.41 -1.99 19.31
C LEU A 445 -12.41 -1.52 18.26
N SER A 446 -13.04 -2.43 17.53
CA SER A 446 -14.06 -2.08 16.53
C SER A 446 -15.25 -1.35 17.17
N SER A 447 -15.71 -1.80 18.35
CA SER A 447 -16.76 -1.11 19.11
C SER A 447 -16.34 0.30 19.54
N LEU A 448 -15.11 0.44 20.06
CA LEU A 448 -14.58 1.75 20.43
C LEU A 448 -14.51 2.70 19.24
N LEU A 449 -14.02 2.23 18.09
CA LEU A 449 -13.91 3.04 16.87
C LEU A 449 -15.29 3.37 16.28
N ALA A 450 -16.30 2.53 16.45
CA ALA A 450 -17.68 2.86 16.09
C ALA A 450 -18.23 3.98 17.01
N ASP A 451 -17.99 3.88 18.31
CA ASP A 451 -18.43 4.87 19.32
C ASP A 451 -17.65 6.19 19.27
N ARG A 452 -16.43 6.17 18.74
CA ARG A 452 -15.49 7.31 18.62
C ARG A 452 -15.06 7.54 17.18
N GLY A 453 -15.98 7.31 16.24
CA GLY A 453 -15.69 7.37 14.80
C GLY A 453 -15.19 8.75 14.35
N ASP A 454 -15.75 9.83 14.91
CA ASP A 454 -15.32 11.18 14.62
C ASP A 454 -13.92 11.49 15.17
N GLU A 455 -13.60 11.03 16.38
CA GLU A 455 -12.27 11.21 16.96
C GLU A 455 -11.21 10.39 16.22
N TYR A 456 -11.55 9.17 15.78
CA TYR A 456 -10.65 8.38 14.93
C TYR A 456 -10.43 9.03 13.57
N ALA A 457 -11.50 9.51 12.93
CA ALA A 457 -11.39 10.21 11.65
C ALA A 457 -10.58 11.50 11.76
N ALA A 458 -10.73 12.26 12.86
CA ALA A 458 -9.95 13.47 13.12
C ALA A 458 -8.47 13.16 13.41
N ALA A 459 -8.18 12.09 14.16
CA ALA A 459 -6.82 11.65 14.42
C ALA A 459 -6.12 11.19 13.13
N LEU A 460 -6.84 10.48 12.25
CA LEU A 460 -6.35 10.12 10.92
C LEU A 460 -6.15 11.35 10.03
N GLU A 461 -7.07 12.31 10.06
CA GLU A 461 -6.97 13.57 9.31
C GLU A 461 -5.66 14.30 9.64
N ASP A 462 -5.36 14.50 10.93
CA ASP A 462 -4.11 15.12 11.37
C ASP A 462 -2.90 14.27 11.00
N HIS A 463 -2.93 12.98 11.33
CA HIS A 463 -1.79 12.09 11.15
C HIS A 463 -1.39 11.94 9.67
N ILE A 464 -2.36 11.67 8.78
CA ILE A 464 -2.15 11.58 7.33
C ILE A 464 -1.90 12.96 6.73
N GLY A 465 -2.49 14.03 7.27
CA GLY A 465 -2.21 15.42 6.89
C GLY A 465 -0.72 15.77 7.00
N ARG A 466 -0.02 15.26 8.02
CA ARG A 466 1.44 15.40 8.16
C ARG A 466 2.25 14.70 7.07
N HIS A 467 1.69 13.67 6.43
CA HIS A 467 2.30 12.99 5.29
C HIS A 467 2.07 13.78 3.99
N LEU A 468 0.84 14.25 3.78
CA LEU A 468 0.42 14.95 2.56
C LEU A 468 1.05 16.35 2.46
N SER A 469 1.08 17.10 3.57
CA SER A 469 1.43 18.52 3.55
C SER A 469 2.83 18.83 2.98
N PRO A 470 3.90 18.10 3.35
CA PRO A 470 5.23 18.35 2.78
C PRO A 470 5.31 18.05 1.28
N ILE A 471 4.57 17.04 0.80
CA ILE A 471 4.49 16.70 -0.63
C ILE A 471 3.77 17.82 -1.37
N VAL A 472 2.58 18.23 -0.92
CA VAL A 472 1.83 19.32 -1.54
C VAL A 472 2.62 20.63 -1.55
N ALA A 473 3.41 20.90 -0.51
CA ALA A 473 4.27 22.08 -0.47
C ALA A 473 5.37 22.05 -1.54
N ALA A 474 5.88 20.87 -1.90
CA ALA A 474 6.88 20.68 -2.95
C ALA A 474 6.30 20.70 -4.37
N LEU A 475 5.01 20.39 -4.53
CA LEU A 475 4.31 20.42 -5.83
C LEU A 475 3.89 21.84 -6.30
N ARG A 476 4.09 22.85 -5.45
CA ARG A 476 3.80 24.27 -5.76
C ARG A 476 5.01 24.95 -6.33
#